data_AF-G3UGL8-F1
#
_entry.id   AF-G3UGL8-F1
#
_cell.length_a   1.000
_cell.length_b   1.000
_cell.length_c   1.000
_cell.angle_alpha   90.00
_cell.angle_beta   90.00
_cell.angle_gamma   90.00
#
_symmetry.space_group_name_H-M   'P 1'
#
loop_
_entity.id
_entity.type
_entity.pdbx_description
1 polymer ?
#
loop_
_entity_poly.entity_id
_entity_poly.type
_entity_poly.pdbx_seq_one_letter_code
_entity_poly.pdbx_strand_id
1 'polypeptide(L)'
;LQAQSEVSPLPSWDLRPTVRPAVGWAHVPAVPTWTGVALLLLLLLMFACSSSCVRRSGHFEVFYWTHLSYLPIWGLLIAHGPNFWKWLLVPGILFLLEKVIGLVVSRMAAVCIVEVNLLPSKVTHLIIKRPPLFHYRPGDYLYLNIPSVARYEWHPFTISSAPEQKDTIWLHIRSQGQWTNRLCESFKTSDPVDYGSKRLSRSLKMRRSQRRSQQHSP
;
A
#
# COMPACT_ATOMS: atom_id res chain seq x y z
N LEU A 1 -36.60 -34.89 59.72
CA LEU A 1 -35.64 -34.22 60.63
C LEU A 1 -34.26 -34.86 60.41
N GLN A 2 -33.30 -33.99 60.09
CA GLN A 2 -31.84 -34.12 60.07
C GLN A 2 -31.11 -35.15 59.19
N ALA A 3 -30.35 -34.58 58.26
CA ALA A 3 -29.17 -35.15 57.63
C ALA A 3 -28.05 -35.44 58.64
N GLN A 4 -27.28 -36.51 58.42
CA GLN A 4 -25.93 -36.65 58.94
C GLN A 4 -24.95 -36.81 57.78
N SER A 5 -23.95 -35.95 57.82
CA SER A 5 -22.86 -35.75 56.86
C SER A 5 -21.77 -36.81 57.01
N GLU A 6 -21.53 -37.62 56.00
CA GLU A 6 -20.27 -38.34 55.84
C GLU A 6 -19.32 -37.50 54.97
N VAL A 7 -18.38 -36.83 55.62
CA VAL A 7 -17.23 -36.21 54.95
C VAL A 7 -16.11 -37.25 54.98
N SER A 8 -15.90 -37.97 53.88
CA SER A 8 -14.72 -38.81 53.71
C SER A 8 -13.50 -37.91 53.46
N PRO A 9 -12.37 -38.09 54.16
CA PRO A 9 -11.15 -37.35 53.86
C PRO A 9 -10.54 -37.88 52.55
N LEU A 10 -10.45 -37.05 51.52
CA LEU A 10 -9.85 -37.44 50.25
C LEU A 10 -8.31 -37.62 50.41
N PRO A 11 -7.70 -38.63 49.75
CA PRO A 11 -6.27 -38.92 49.86
C PRO A 11 -5.38 -37.86 49.21
N SER A 12 -4.23 -37.58 49.83
CA SER A 12 -3.27 -36.52 49.44
C SER A 12 -2.56 -36.70 48.09
N TRP A 13 -2.80 -37.79 47.37
CA TRP A 13 -2.09 -38.14 46.13
C TRP A 13 -2.94 -38.00 44.85
N ASP A 14 -4.20 -37.55 44.95
CA ASP A 14 -4.98 -37.16 43.77
C ASP A 14 -4.54 -35.76 43.27
N LEU A 15 -3.31 -35.70 42.75
CA LEU A 15 -2.75 -34.57 41.98
C LEU A 15 -3.11 -34.66 40.49
N ARG A 16 -4.21 -35.35 40.15
CA ARG A 16 -4.80 -35.23 38.83
C ARG A 16 -5.52 -33.89 38.79
N PRO A 17 -5.26 -33.01 37.81
CA PRO A 17 -5.96 -31.74 37.69
C PRO A 17 -7.40 -32.02 37.22
N THR A 18 -8.25 -32.46 38.14
CA THR A 18 -9.70 -32.48 37.98
C THR A 18 -10.19 -31.05 38.07
N VAL A 19 -10.07 -30.35 36.95
CA VAL A 19 -10.63 -29.02 36.76
C VAL A 19 -12.15 -29.16 36.64
N ARG A 20 -12.84 -29.17 37.78
CA ARG A 20 -14.27 -28.81 37.86
C ARG A 20 -14.45 -27.53 38.66
N PRO A 21 -14.45 -26.36 37.99
CA PRO A 21 -15.23 -25.23 38.48
C PRO A 21 -16.61 -25.13 37.82
N ALA A 22 -17.66 -25.18 38.63
CA ALA A 22 -18.97 -24.65 38.31
C ALA A 22 -19.17 -23.38 39.14
N VAL A 23 -19.47 -22.26 38.47
CA VAL A 23 -19.83 -20.89 38.98
C VAL A 23 -18.67 -20.12 39.64
N GLY A 24 -18.21 -18.93 39.20
CA GLY A 24 -18.89 -17.83 38.46
C GLY A 24 -17.96 -16.90 37.65
N TRP A 25 -16.97 -17.44 36.94
CA TRP A 25 -16.33 -16.80 35.78
C TRP A 25 -16.01 -17.95 34.82
N ALA A 26 -16.87 -18.14 33.84
CA ALA A 26 -17.09 -19.44 33.20
C ALA A 26 -15.81 -20.02 32.57
N HIS A 27 -15.75 -21.36 32.51
CA HIS A 27 -14.92 -22.12 31.58
C HIS A 27 -15.25 -21.72 30.16
N VAL A 28 -14.68 -20.61 29.74
CA VAL A 28 -14.50 -20.33 28.34
C VAL A 28 -13.49 -21.40 27.89
N PRO A 29 -13.81 -22.24 26.90
CA PRO A 29 -12.82 -23.16 26.38
C PRO A 29 -11.55 -22.36 26.08
N ALA A 30 -10.39 -22.87 26.51
CA ALA A 30 -9.15 -22.09 26.49
C ALA A 30 -8.85 -21.52 25.08
N VAL A 31 -9.28 -22.24 24.04
CA VAL A 31 -9.09 -21.88 22.63
C VAL A 31 -9.79 -20.55 22.25
N PRO A 32 -11.11 -20.34 22.45
CA PRO A 32 -11.72 -19.02 22.24
C PRO A 32 -11.10 -17.86 23.01
N THR A 33 -10.62 -18.07 24.24
CA THR A 33 -10.03 -17.00 25.05
C THR A 33 -8.71 -16.52 24.47
N TRP A 34 -7.78 -17.42 24.16
CA TRP A 34 -6.47 -17.04 23.60
C TRP A 34 -6.59 -16.49 22.19
N THR A 35 -7.46 -17.06 21.36
CA THR A 35 -7.74 -16.53 20.01
C THR A 35 -8.36 -15.13 20.07
N GLY A 36 -9.25 -14.87 21.02
CA GLY A 36 -9.85 -13.54 21.23
C GLY A 36 -8.83 -12.49 21.68
N VAL A 37 -7.95 -12.82 22.63
CA VAL A 37 -6.86 -11.93 23.06
C VAL A 37 -5.89 -11.64 21.91
N ALA A 38 -5.50 -12.66 21.15
CA ALA A 38 -4.64 -12.49 19.98
C ALA A 38 -5.29 -11.60 18.91
N LEU A 39 -6.58 -11.81 18.62
CA LEU A 39 -7.36 -10.96 17.70
C LEU A 39 -7.38 -9.50 18.17
N LEU A 40 -7.64 -9.26 19.46
CA LEU A 40 -7.69 -7.91 20.02
C LEU A 40 -6.33 -7.20 19.88
N LEU A 41 -5.23 -7.88 20.23
CA LEU A 41 -3.89 -7.31 20.10
C LEU A 41 -3.52 -6.99 18.65
N LEU A 42 -3.83 -7.88 17.71
CA LEU A 42 -3.58 -7.65 16.28
C LEU A 42 -4.43 -6.49 15.73
N LEU A 43 -5.70 -6.40 16.12
CA LEU A 43 -6.58 -5.30 15.71
C LEU A 43 -6.12 -3.96 16.29
N LEU A 44 -5.70 -3.91 17.55
CA LEU A 44 -5.14 -2.70 18.16
C LEU A 44 -3.85 -2.26 17.50
N LEU A 45 -2.96 -3.20 17.17
CA LEU A 45 -1.74 -2.92 16.43
C LEU A 45 -2.05 -2.35 15.04
N MET A 46 -2.94 -3.00 14.29
CA MET A 46 -3.38 -2.54 12.97
C MET A 46 -3.98 -1.13 13.05
N PHE A 47 -4.83 -0.86 14.05
CA PHE A 47 -5.45 0.45 14.26
C PHE A 47 -4.41 1.54 14.58
N ALA A 48 -3.49 1.27 15.50
CA ALA A 48 -2.43 2.20 15.87
C ALA A 48 -1.55 2.56 14.66
N CYS A 49 -1.17 1.55 13.87
CA CYS A 49 -0.35 1.74 12.66
C CYS A 49 -1.15 2.32 11.48
N SER A 50 -2.48 2.24 11.48
CA SER A 50 -3.37 2.92 10.50
C SER A 50 -3.51 4.41 10.76
N SER A 51 -3.15 4.88 11.96
CA SER A 51 -3.30 6.28 12.33
C SER A 51 -2.60 7.22 11.34
N SER A 52 -3.22 8.39 11.11
CA SER A 52 -2.68 9.38 10.18
C SER A 52 -1.27 9.85 10.56
N CYS A 53 -0.90 9.76 11.83
CA CYS A 53 0.45 10.07 12.30
C CYS A 53 1.48 9.08 11.74
N VAL A 54 1.23 7.77 11.86
CA VAL A 54 2.14 6.72 11.38
C VAL A 54 2.19 6.72 9.85
N ARG A 55 1.04 6.89 9.18
CA ARG A 55 1.02 6.96 7.71
C ARG A 55 1.73 8.20 7.15
N ARG A 56 1.75 9.31 7.87
CA ARG A 56 2.45 10.55 7.47
C ARG A 56 3.92 10.60 7.90
N SER A 57 4.37 9.72 8.80
CA SER A 57 5.74 9.70 9.32
C SER A 57 6.79 9.17 8.33
N GLY A 58 6.39 8.79 7.11
CA GLY A 58 7.29 8.37 6.04
C GLY A 58 7.63 6.87 6.02
N HIS A 59 7.03 6.08 6.91
CA HIS A 59 7.22 4.62 7.02
C HIS A 59 5.98 3.85 6.52
N PHE A 60 5.62 4.02 5.25
CA PHE A 60 4.46 3.35 4.65
C PHE A 60 4.57 1.81 4.73
N GLU A 61 5.78 1.25 4.75
CA GLU A 61 5.99 -0.20 4.89
C GLU A 61 5.43 -0.75 6.20
N VAL A 62 5.56 -0.01 7.31
CA VAL A 62 5.01 -0.43 8.62
C VAL A 62 3.49 -0.46 8.53
N PHE A 63 2.88 0.57 7.96
CA PHE A 63 1.45 0.60 7.67
C PHE A 63 1.02 -0.60 6.81
N TYR A 64 1.76 -0.89 5.74
CA TYR A 64 1.46 -1.98 4.82
C TYR A 64 1.52 -3.36 5.50
N TRP A 65 2.61 -3.68 6.19
CA TRP A 65 2.80 -4.98 6.85
C TRP A 65 1.80 -5.19 7.99
N THR A 66 1.54 -4.16 8.78
CA THR A 66 0.55 -4.24 9.86
C THR A 66 -0.87 -4.34 9.32
N HIS A 67 -1.20 -3.73 8.18
CA HIS A 67 -2.49 -3.96 7.52
C HIS A 67 -2.57 -5.36 6.93
N LEU A 68 -1.50 -5.88 6.33
CA LEU A 68 -1.46 -7.23 5.77
C LEU A 68 -1.74 -8.33 6.81
N SER A 69 -1.63 -8.01 8.11
CA SER A 69 -2.10 -8.85 9.21
C SER A 69 -3.60 -9.17 9.17
N TYR A 70 -4.39 -8.56 8.26
CA TYR A 70 -5.77 -9.00 8.00
C TYR A 70 -5.85 -10.49 7.62
N LEU A 71 -4.81 -11.06 6.99
CA LEU A 71 -4.75 -12.49 6.64
C LEU A 71 -4.76 -13.41 7.89
N PRO A 72 -3.83 -13.26 8.86
CA PRO A 72 -3.90 -14.01 10.10
C PRO A 72 -5.13 -13.66 10.95
N ILE A 73 -5.64 -12.42 10.90
CA ILE A 73 -6.91 -12.05 11.56
C ILE A 73 -8.08 -12.87 11.01
N TRP A 74 -8.19 -13.05 9.69
CA TRP A 74 -9.22 -13.91 9.09
C TRP A 74 -9.09 -15.37 9.54
N GLY A 75 -7.88 -15.91 9.57
CA GLY A 75 -7.63 -17.26 10.08
C GLY A 75 -8.02 -17.42 11.55
N LEU A 76 -7.65 -16.46 12.39
CA LEU A 76 -8.02 -16.45 13.81
C LEU A 76 -9.53 -16.27 14.02
N LEU A 77 -10.22 -15.47 13.21
CA LEU A 77 -11.68 -15.30 13.29
C LEU A 77 -12.43 -16.60 12.96
N ILE A 78 -11.94 -17.37 11.97
CA ILE A 78 -12.47 -18.71 11.66
C ILE A 78 -12.28 -19.66 12.85
N ALA A 79 -11.12 -19.61 13.51
CA ALA A 79 -10.81 -20.45 14.68
C ALA A 79 -11.56 -20.00 15.95
N HIS A 80 -11.82 -18.69 16.11
CA HIS A 80 -12.47 -18.11 17.28
C HIS A 80 -13.97 -18.40 17.31
N GLY A 81 -14.65 -18.35 16.15
CA GLY A 81 -16.09 -18.53 16.03
C GLY A 81 -16.47 -19.69 15.11
N PRO A 82 -17.16 -20.75 15.58
CA PRO A 82 -17.43 -21.96 14.79
C PRO A 82 -18.31 -21.72 13.55
N ASN A 83 -19.08 -20.63 13.54
CA ASN A 83 -19.97 -20.26 12.42
C ASN A 83 -19.46 -19.07 11.60
N PHE A 84 -18.31 -18.46 11.93
CA PHE A 84 -17.83 -17.25 11.25
C PHE A 84 -17.53 -17.50 9.77
N TRP A 85 -17.01 -18.69 9.43
CA TRP A 85 -16.66 -19.06 8.06
C TRP A 85 -17.83 -18.94 7.07
N LYS A 86 -19.08 -19.16 7.52
CA LYS A 86 -20.29 -19.03 6.70
C LYS A 86 -20.48 -17.58 6.22
N TRP A 87 -20.21 -16.62 7.10
CA TRP A 87 -20.29 -15.19 6.81
C TRP A 87 -19.09 -14.68 6.01
N LEU A 88 -17.92 -15.30 6.18
CA LEU A 88 -16.72 -14.95 5.43
C LEU A 88 -16.76 -15.48 3.99
N LEU A 89 -17.48 -16.57 3.71
CA LEU A 89 -17.39 -17.29 2.44
C LEU A 89 -17.63 -16.38 1.20
N VAL A 90 -18.79 -15.74 1.14
CA VAL A 90 -19.16 -14.87 -0.01
C VAL A 90 -18.25 -13.64 -0.13
N PRO A 91 -18.10 -12.78 0.91
CA PRO A 91 -17.24 -11.61 0.80
C PRO A 91 -15.76 -11.97 0.64
N GLY A 92 -15.30 -13.07 1.25
CA GLY A 92 -13.94 -13.56 1.15
C GLY A 92 -13.61 -14.04 -0.26
N ILE A 93 -14.49 -14.81 -0.90
CA ILE A 93 -14.31 -15.22 -2.30
C ILE A 93 -14.29 -14.00 -3.24
N LEU A 94 -15.23 -13.06 -3.06
CA LEU A 94 -15.28 -11.84 -3.87
C LEU A 94 -13.99 -11.02 -3.74
N PHE A 95 -13.51 -10.84 -2.50
CA PHE A 95 -12.25 -10.15 -2.24
C PHE A 95 -11.05 -10.86 -2.88
N LEU A 96 -10.94 -12.18 -2.72
CA LEU A 96 -9.86 -12.96 -3.32
C LEU A 96 -9.87 -12.84 -4.85
N LEU A 97 -11.06 -12.90 -5.46
CA LEU A 97 -11.22 -12.74 -6.91
C LEU A 97 -10.75 -11.35 -7.36
N GLU A 98 -11.15 -10.29 -6.68
CA GLU A 98 -10.67 -8.93 -6.96
C GLU A 98 -9.14 -8.85 -6.88
N LYS A 99 -8.53 -9.42 -5.84
CA LYS A 99 -7.06 -9.42 -5.68
C LYS A 99 -6.35 -10.24 -6.75
N VAL A 100 -6.88 -11.39 -7.13
CA VAL A 100 -6.32 -12.22 -8.22
C VAL A 100 -6.41 -11.48 -9.55
N ILE A 101 -7.56 -10.92 -9.89
CA ILE A 101 -7.74 -10.13 -11.11
C ILE A 101 -6.77 -8.94 -11.12
N GLY A 102 -6.71 -8.18 -10.03
CA GLY A 102 -5.79 -7.06 -9.88
C GLY A 102 -4.33 -7.45 -10.03
N LEU A 103 -3.92 -8.59 -9.47
CA LEU A 103 -2.56 -9.11 -9.59
C LEU A 103 -2.23 -9.53 -11.03
N VAL A 104 -3.15 -10.22 -11.71
CA VAL A 104 -2.97 -10.61 -13.11
C VAL A 104 -2.86 -9.37 -14.00
N VAL A 105 -3.78 -8.42 -13.85
CA VAL A 105 -3.76 -7.15 -14.60
C VAL A 105 -2.48 -6.38 -14.33
N SER A 106 -2.05 -6.26 -13.07
CA SER A 106 -0.81 -5.59 -12.68
C SER A 106 0.42 -6.22 -13.34
N ARG A 107 0.48 -7.56 -13.40
CA ARG A 107 1.58 -8.28 -14.06
C ARG A 107 1.56 -8.13 -15.58
N MET A 108 0.38 -8.13 -16.20
CA MET A 108 0.23 -7.92 -17.64
C MET A 108 0.52 -6.45 -18.04
N ALA A 109 0.21 -5.51 -17.15
CA ALA A 109 0.46 -4.08 -17.30
C ALA A 109 1.81 -3.63 -16.71
N ALA A 110 2.71 -4.57 -16.35
CA ALA A 110 4.06 -4.24 -15.93
C ALA A 110 4.84 -3.71 -17.14
N VAL A 111 4.76 -2.41 -17.39
CA VAL A 111 5.38 -1.76 -18.55
C VAL A 111 6.76 -1.23 -18.21
N CYS A 112 7.67 -1.32 -19.18
CA CYS A 112 8.91 -0.54 -19.22
C CYS A 112 8.63 0.97 -19.26
N ILE A 113 9.27 1.69 -18.35
CA ILE A 113 9.46 3.14 -18.43
C ILE A 113 10.39 3.40 -19.62
N VAL A 114 9.97 4.26 -20.55
CA VAL A 114 10.73 4.55 -21.78
C VAL A 114 11.68 5.71 -21.53
N GLU A 115 11.19 6.79 -20.92
CA GLU A 115 11.98 8.01 -20.72
C GLU A 115 11.45 8.80 -19.53
N VAL A 116 12.34 9.51 -18.84
CA VAL A 116 12.01 10.38 -17.72
C VAL A 116 12.67 11.74 -17.92
N ASN A 117 11.87 12.80 -17.87
CA ASN A 117 12.32 14.16 -18.05
C ASN A 117 11.99 15.01 -16.80
N LEU A 118 12.99 15.62 -16.20
CA LEU A 118 12.82 16.50 -15.04
C LEU A 118 12.54 17.94 -15.50
N LEU A 119 11.38 18.47 -15.13
CA LEU A 119 10.98 19.85 -15.44
C LEU A 119 11.38 20.81 -14.29
N PRO A 120 11.70 22.07 -14.61
CA PRO A 120 12.22 23.05 -13.64
C PRO A 120 11.28 23.38 -12.48
N SER A 121 9.98 23.10 -12.60
CA SER A 121 8.96 23.36 -11.57
C SER A 121 8.72 22.19 -10.59
N LYS A 122 9.72 21.33 -10.37
CA LYS A 122 9.59 20.09 -9.57
C LYS A 122 8.50 19.14 -10.10
N VAL A 123 8.41 19.03 -11.43
CA VAL A 123 7.51 18.11 -12.11
C VAL A 123 8.34 17.07 -12.84
N THR A 124 8.00 15.80 -12.68
CA THR A 124 8.59 14.69 -13.40
C THR A 124 7.68 14.34 -14.56
N HIS A 125 8.17 14.49 -15.79
CA HIS A 125 7.49 14.04 -17.00
C HIS A 125 7.93 12.61 -17.28
N LEU A 126 7.01 11.67 -17.12
CA LEU A 126 7.27 10.23 -17.21
C LEU A 126 6.63 9.70 -18.49
N ILE A 127 7.41 9.06 -19.36
CA ILE A 127 6.94 8.44 -20.61
C ILE A 127 7.02 6.92 -20.44
N ILE A 128 5.89 6.25 -20.69
CA ILE A 128 5.67 4.82 -20.50
C ILE A 128 5.21 4.22 -21.84
N LYS A 129 5.64 3.00 -22.16
CA LYS A 129 5.18 2.31 -23.36
C LYS A 129 3.69 1.94 -23.22
N ARG A 130 2.89 2.11 -24.27
CA ARG A 130 1.47 1.71 -24.22
C ARG A 130 1.36 0.17 -24.31
N PRO A 131 0.67 -0.51 -23.39
CA PRO A 131 0.36 -1.93 -23.57
C PRO A 131 -0.55 -2.13 -24.79
N PRO A 132 -0.41 -3.23 -25.55
CA PRO A 132 -1.09 -3.44 -26.83
C PRO A 132 -2.62 -3.49 -26.75
N LEU A 133 -3.20 -3.77 -25.58
CA LEU A 133 -4.65 -3.82 -25.35
C LEU A 133 -5.16 -2.67 -24.48
N PHE A 134 -4.32 -1.67 -24.19
CA PHE A 134 -4.67 -0.58 -23.30
C PHE A 134 -5.42 0.53 -24.06
N HIS A 135 -6.72 0.67 -23.79
CA HIS A 135 -7.56 1.74 -24.32
C HIS A 135 -7.97 2.65 -23.16
N TYR A 136 -7.82 3.97 -23.36
CA TYR A 136 -8.18 4.97 -22.36
C TYR A 136 -8.87 6.16 -23.03
N ARG A 137 -9.65 6.91 -22.25
CA ARG A 137 -10.34 8.14 -22.66
C ARG A 137 -9.62 9.37 -22.08
N PRO A 138 -9.76 10.54 -22.71
CA PRO A 138 -9.23 11.78 -22.14
C PRO A 138 -9.78 12.01 -20.73
N GLY A 139 -8.89 12.28 -19.77
CA GLY A 139 -9.24 12.47 -18.37
C GLY A 139 -9.13 11.20 -17.50
N ASP A 140 -8.92 10.03 -18.10
CA ASP A 140 -8.65 8.81 -17.35
C ASP A 140 -7.34 8.92 -16.56
N TYR A 141 -7.25 8.14 -15.48
CA TYR A 141 -6.08 8.03 -14.64
C TYR A 141 -5.61 6.58 -14.57
N LEU A 142 -4.33 6.40 -14.26
CA LEU A 142 -3.73 5.09 -14.03
C LEU A 142 -3.10 5.04 -12.64
N TYR A 143 -3.01 3.85 -12.07
CA TYR A 143 -2.22 3.61 -10.87
C TYR A 143 -0.80 3.22 -11.25
N LEU A 144 0.16 3.92 -10.68
CA LEU A 144 1.58 3.71 -10.91
C LEU A 144 2.24 3.14 -9.65
N ASN A 145 3.00 2.07 -9.84
CA ASN A 145 3.92 1.52 -8.85
C ASN A 145 5.31 1.44 -9.45
N ILE A 146 6.29 2.04 -8.79
CA ILE A 146 7.69 2.03 -9.22
C ILE A 146 8.50 1.35 -8.13
N PRO A 147 8.85 0.05 -8.29
CA PRO A 147 9.49 -0.73 -7.25
C PRO A 147 10.83 -0.19 -6.73
N SER A 148 11.53 0.61 -7.54
CA SER A 148 12.79 1.27 -7.14
C SER A 148 12.58 2.42 -6.14
N VAL A 149 11.38 3.03 -6.11
CA VAL A 149 11.04 4.13 -5.21
C VAL A 149 10.23 3.62 -4.02
N ALA A 150 9.19 2.82 -4.28
CA ALA A 150 8.38 2.18 -3.25
C ALA A 150 7.72 0.92 -3.81
N ARG A 151 8.02 -0.23 -3.19
CA ARG A 151 7.55 -1.55 -3.66
C ARG A 151 6.05 -1.76 -3.47
N TYR A 152 5.50 -1.28 -2.36
CA TYR A 152 4.13 -1.61 -1.94
C TYR A 152 3.14 -0.44 -2.09
N GLU A 153 3.53 0.63 -2.79
CA GLU A 153 2.71 1.84 -2.93
C GLU A 153 2.22 2.02 -4.36
N TRP A 154 0.91 2.12 -4.54
CA TRP A 154 0.26 2.43 -5.82
C TRP A 154 -0.33 3.83 -5.76
N HIS A 155 0.08 4.71 -6.68
CA HIS A 155 -0.35 6.12 -6.70
C HIS A 155 -1.12 6.44 -7.99
N PRO A 156 -2.29 7.08 -7.92
CA PRO A 156 -3.06 7.46 -9.10
C PRO A 156 -2.50 8.71 -9.77
N PHE A 157 -2.35 8.69 -11.09
CA PHE A 157 -1.97 9.84 -11.90
C PHE A 157 -2.82 9.93 -13.16
N THR A 158 -3.28 11.13 -13.48
CA THR A 158 -4.05 11.42 -14.70
C THR A 158 -3.16 11.33 -15.93
N ILE A 159 -3.66 10.66 -16.96
CA ILE A 159 -3.00 10.55 -18.25
C ILE A 159 -2.97 11.91 -18.92
N SER A 160 -1.77 12.42 -19.21
CA SER A 160 -1.58 13.72 -19.87
C SER A 160 -1.49 13.60 -21.40
N SER A 161 -1.34 12.38 -21.93
CA SER A 161 -1.24 12.10 -23.36
C SER A 161 -2.60 11.95 -24.02
N ALA A 162 -2.70 12.36 -25.28
CA ALA A 162 -3.90 12.18 -26.09
C ALA A 162 -4.08 10.69 -26.49
N PRO A 163 -5.32 10.14 -26.47
CA PRO A 163 -5.58 8.72 -26.74
C PRO A 163 -5.21 8.29 -28.17
N GLU A 164 -5.06 9.23 -29.09
CA GLU A 164 -4.62 9.02 -30.47
C GLU A 164 -3.15 8.57 -30.54
N GLN A 165 -2.35 8.83 -29.50
CA GLN A 165 -0.97 8.36 -29.40
C GLN A 165 -0.94 6.84 -29.17
N LYS A 166 -0.44 6.09 -30.16
CA LYS A 166 -0.53 4.61 -30.18
C LYS A 166 0.55 3.91 -29.38
N ASP A 167 1.76 4.47 -29.29
CA ASP A 167 2.92 3.73 -28.77
C ASP A 167 3.33 4.14 -27.35
N THR A 168 2.93 5.34 -26.91
CA THR A 168 3.42 5.95 -25.67
C THR A 168 2.30 6.63 -24.89
N ILE A 169 2.42 6.58 -23.57
CA ILE A 169 1.57 7.28 -22.61
C ILE A 169 2.49 8.11 -21.74
N TRP A 170 2.13 9.37 -21.46
CA TRP A 170 2.94 10.21 -20.57
C TRP A 170 2.12 10.85 -19.46
N LEU A 171 2.81 11.09 -18.34
CA LEU A 171 2.25 11.60 -17.09
C LEU A 171 3.09 12.77 -16.60
N HIS A 172 2.42 13.75 -16.01
CA HIS A 172 3.08 14.86 -15.29
C HIS A 172 2.87 14.69 -13.79
N ILE A 173 3.95 14.34 -13.08
CA ILE A 173 3.91 14.07 -11.65
C ILE A 173 4.55 15.25 -10.92
N ARG A 174 3.76 16.00 -10.14
CA ARG A 174 4.29 17.10 -9.32
C ARG A 174 4.81 16.57 -7.98
N SER A 175 5.98 17.04 -7.56
CA SER A 175 6.63 16.65 -6.30
C SER A 175 5.97 17.38 -5.12
N GLN A 176 4.93 16.79 -4.52
CA GLN A 176 4.17 17.39 -3.39
C GLN A 176 4.06 16.48 -2.17
N GLY A 177 4.20 15.16 -2.33
CA GLY A 177 4.19 14.18 -1.26
C GLY A 177 5.52 13.45 -1.11
N GLN A 178 5.63 12.66 -0.04
CA GLN A 178 6.81 11.86 0.27
C GLN A 178 7.23 10.97 -0.90
N TRP A 179 6.29 10.20 -1.47
CA TRP A 179 6.55 9.33 -2.61
C TRP A 179 6.99 10.11 -3.86
N THR A 180 6.27 11.17 -4.22
CA THR A 180 6.60 11.99 -5.41
C THR A 180 7.93 12.73 -5.28
N ASN A 181 8.33 13.08 -4.04
CA ASN A 181 9.63 13.69 -3.78
C ASN A 181 10.75 12.67 -3.96
N ARG A 182 10.61 11.47 -3.39
CA ARG A 182 11.54 10.35 -3.59
C ARG A 182 11.67 9.96 -5.06
N LEU A 183 10.56 9.95 -5.80
CA LEU A 183 10.56 9.75 -7.24
C LEU A 183 11.45 10.78 -7.95
N CYS A 184 11.19 12.07 -7.71
CA CYS A 184 11.95 13.17 -8.30
C CYS A 184 13.44 13.11 -7.93
N GLU A 185 13.76 12.79 -6.67
CA GLU A 185 15.14 12.64 -6.19
C GLU A 185 15.84 11.43 -6.81
N SER A 186 15.17 10.28 -6.91
CA SER A 186 15.74 9.06 -7.50
C SER A 186 16.23 9.28 -8.93
N PHE A 187 15.48 10.06 -9.72
CA PHE A 187 15.86 10.38 -11.09
C PHE A 187 16.93 11.49 -11.19
N LYS A 188 16.98 12.42 -10.22
CA LYS A 188 18.09 13.40 -10.16
C LYS A 188 19.42 12.72 -9.89
N THR A 189 19.44 11.67 -9.08
CA THR A 189 20.66 10.92 -8.77
C THR A 189 21.11 10.06 -9.95
N SER A 190 20.17 9.55 -10.77
CA SER A 190 20.50 8.79 -11.98
C SER A 190 20.92 9.66 -13.17
N ASP A 191 20.69 10.98 -13.12
CA ASP A 191 21.19 11.97 -14.08
C ASP A 191 22.42 12.74 -13.53
N PRO A 192 23.62 12.14 -13.40
CA PRO A 192 24.83 12.94 -13.35
C PRO A 192 25.18 13.31 -14.79
N VAL A 193 24.66 14.43 -15.33
CA VAL A 193 25.28 15.28 -16.38
C VAL A 193 24.28 16.35 -16.86
N ASP A 194 24.45 17.57 -16.33
CA ASP A 194 24.55 18.84 -17.07
C ASP A 194 23.68 19.07 -18.34
N TYR A 195 22.38 18.81 -18.30
CA TYR A 195 21.45 19.20 -19.40
C TYR A 195 20.64 20.47 -19.09
N GLY A 196 20.26 20.68 -17.83
CA GLY A 196 19.49 21.86 -17.40
C GLY A 196 20.26 23.18 -17.52
N SER A 197 21.56 23.16 -17.20
CA SER A 197 22.43 24.34 -17.32
C SER A 197 22.65 24.71 -18.79
N LYS A 198 22.91 23.73 -19.67
CA LYS A 198 23.16 23.95 -21.11
C LYS A 198 21.94 24.47 -21.87
N ARG A 199 20.72 23.99 -21.56
CA ARG A 199 19.49 24.45 -22.22
C ARG A 199 19.10 25.87 -21.80
N LEU A 200 19.20 26.17 -20.50
CA LEU A 200 18.92 27.52 -19.99
C LEU A 200 19.94 28.53 -20.51
N SER A 201 21.23 28.17 -20.49
CA SER A 201 22.29 29.03 -21.02
C SER A 201 22.21 29.23 -22.54
N ARG A 202 21.81 28.22 -23.33
CA ARG A 202 21.49 28.40 -24.77
C ARG A 202 20.33 29.35 -24.99
N SER A 203 19.24 29.21 -24.23
CA SER A 203 18.06 30.09 -24.33
C SER A 203 18.40 31.55 -23.96
N LEU A 204 19.19 31.76 -22.90
CA LEU A 204 19.65 33.08 -22.51
C LEU A 204 20.64 33.69 -23.52
N LYS A 205 21.53 32.87 -24.09
CA LYS A 205 22.48 33.31 -25.14
C LYS A 205 21.75 33.71 -26.43
N MET A 206 20.73 32.95 -26.85
CA MET A 206 19.87 33.34 -27.99
C MET A 206 19.14 34.66 -27.72
N ARG A 207 18.51 34.82 -26.56
CA ARG A 207 17.83 36.09 -26.21
C ARG A 207 18.78 37.28 -26.16
N ARG A 208 20.01 37.11 -25.66
CA ARG A 208 21.04 38.18 -25.71
C ARG A 208 21.48 38.50 -27.14
N SER A 209 21.69 37.50 -27.98
CA SER A 209 22.04 37.70 -29.40
C SER A 209 20.96 38.47 -30.16
N GLN A 210 19.69 38.09 -29.95
CA GLN A 210 18.54 38.69 -30.62
C GLN A 210 18.29 40.15 -30.18
N ARG A 211 18.52 40.48 -28.90
CA ARG A 211 18.51 41.89 -28.43
C ARG A 211 19.65 42.71 -29.05
N ARG A 212 20.83 42.12 -29.21
CA ARG A 212 22.01 42.82 -29.75
C ARG A 212 21.88 43.11 -31.25
N SER A 213 21.24 42.22 -32.02
CA SER A 213 20.94 42.45 -33.43
C SER A 213 19.86 43.53 -33.66
N GLN A 214 18.92 43.70 -32.73
CA GLN A 214 17.89 44.76 -32.82
C GLN A 214 18.42 46.17 -32.49
N GLN A 215 19.54 46.28 -31.77
CA GLN A 215 20.19 47.57 -31.44
C GLN A 215 21.17 48.08 -32.51
N HIS A 216 21.41 47.32 -33.58
CA HIS A 216 22.33 47.67 -34.67
C HIS A 216 21.68 47.69 -36.05
N SER A 217 20.34 47.74 -36.11
CA SER A 217 19.64 48.04 -37.36
C SER A 217 19.44 49.56 -37.45
N PRO A 218 19.93 50.23 -38.52
CA PRO A 218 19.83 51.68 -38.70
C PRO A 218 18.39 52.16 -38.96
#